data_AF-A0A9E2PJF1-F1
#
_entry.id   AF-A0A9E2PJF1-F1
#
_cell.length_a   1.000
_cell.length_b   1.000
_cell.length_c   1.000
_cell.angle_alpha   90.00
_cell.angle_beta   90.00
_cell.angle_gamma   90.00
#
_symmetry.space_group_name_H-M   'P 1'
#
loop_
_entity.id
_entity.type
_entity.pdbx_description
1 polymer ?
#
loop_
_entity_poly.entity_id
_entity_poly.type
_entity_poly.pdbx_seq_one_letter_code
_entity_poly.pdbx_strand_id
1 'polypeptide(L)'
;MRTNKQSEHLMWMIFISIVGVITLAGYFIVYPQTYYKPGEELFDFGYNLGLIGGTMMLLLLLYPLRKRWTFLENFGFLPVWFKWHMVLGILGPLFIIFHSTYHVYIPFIHPTGSINAAVAMYCMLLVSGSGTFGRFFYTKIHHGLYGRQATVNELHAEMEQTGDIKSMFSFAPHIEQQLQSFHDEAEKYAKETGYGFISFAKMGFKSAVLSRRLPADLHQVMRAQGAEKHFNADQSKGLEKLFDEYKEKITAYLHAVRDAAQFHTYERLFSWWHIFHIPLVFMMVFSAIYHVYAVHAY
;
A
#
# COMPACT_ATOMS: atom_id res chain seq x y z
N MET A 1 -4.62 -7.77 -19.46
CA MET A 1 -4.12 -6.37 -19.45
C MET A 1 -4.08 -5.89 -18.00
N ARG A 2 -2.91 -5.50 -17.46
CA ARG A 2 -2.88 -4.92 -16.09
C ARG A 2 -3.61 -3.57 -16.13
N THR A 3 -4.63 -3.40 -15.29
CA THR A 3 -5.32 -2.12 -15.17
C THR A 3 -4.33 -1.04 -14.73
N ASN A 4 -4.51 0.21 -15.19
CA ASN A 4 -3.60 1.35 -14.91
C ASN A 4 -3.28 1.52 -13.40
N LYS A 5 -4.21 1.10 -12.52
CA LYS A 5 -4.03 1.11 -11.06
C LYS A 5 -3.05 0.04 -10.54
N GLN A 6 -3.02 -1.15 -11.15
CA GLN A 6 -2.05 -2.19 -10.80
C GLN A 6 -0.62 -1.77 -11.19
N SER A 7 -0.45 -1.07 -12.31
CA SER A 7 0.84 -0.50 -12.70
C SER A 7 1.29 0.60 -11.74
N GLU A 8 0.41 1.53 -11.33
CA GLU A 8 0.77 2.56 -10.36
C GLU A 8 1.18 1.98 -9.00
N HIS A 9 0.48 0.96 -8.50
CA HIS A 9 0.85 0.29 -7.25
C HIS A 9 2.22 -0.40 -7.36
N LEU A 10 2.47 -1.10 -8.48
CA LEU A 10 3.75 -1.75 -8.74
C LEU A 10 4.90 -0.74 -8.80
N MET A 11 4.74 0.37 -9.53
CA MET A 11 5.75 1.42 -9.62
C MET A 11 6.09 1.99 -8.25
N TRP A 12 5.10 2.19 -7.39
CA TRP A 12 5.32 2.65 -6.02
C TRP A 12 6.09 1.64 -5.16
N MET A 13 5.78 0.35 -5.27
CA MET A 13 6.54 -0.69 -4.57
C MET A 13 7.99 -0.71 -5.05
N ILE A 14 8.21 -0.66 -6.36
CA ILE A 14 9.56 -0.59 -6.96
C ILE A 14 10.31 0.62 -6.43
N PHE A 15 9.68 1.81 -6.41
CA PHE A 15 10.30 3.03 -5.89
C PHE A 15 10.73 2.89 -4.43
N ILE A 16 9.85 2.42 -3.54
CA ILE A 16 10.16 2.22 -2.12
C ILE A 16 11.27 1.17 -1.95
N SER A 17 11.23 0.09 -2.72
CA SER A 17 12.27 -0.95 -2.70
C SER A 17 13.62 -0.41 -3.16
N ILE A 18 13.67 0.38 -4.24
CA ILE A 18 14.89 1.02 -4.72
C ILE A 18 15.47 1.94 -3.64
N VAL A 19 14.64 2.81 -3.06
CA VAL A 19 15.09 3.71 -1.98
C VAL A 19 15.59 2.90 -0.78
N GLY A 20 14.90 1.84 -0.38
CA GLY A 20 15.33 0.96 0.70
C GLY A 20 16.68 0.28 0.42
N VAL A 21 16.89 -0.19 -0.82
CA VAL A 21 18.17 -0.77 -1.27
C VAL A 21 19.28 0.28 -1.27
N ILE A 22 19.01 1.50 -1.76
CA ILE A 22 19.98 2.60 -1.74
C ILE A 22 20.36 2.96 -0.30
N THR A 23 19.39 3.07 0.61
CA THR A 23 19.64 3.34 2.02
C THR A 23 20.46 2.23 2.68
N LEU A 24 20.21 0.96 2.34
CA LEU A 24 20.95 -0.18 2.89
C LEU A 24 22.37 -0.27 2.32
N ALA A 25 22.54 -0.12 1.01
CA ALA A 25 23.86 -0.12 0.37
C ALA A 25 24.70 1.09 0.83
N GLY A 26 24.05 2.25 0.97
CA GLY A 26 24.66 3.47 1.48
C GLY A 26 25.23 3.31 2.88
N TYR A 27 24.61 2.49 3.74
CA TYR A 27 25.18 2.17 5.05
C TYR A 27 26.58 1.60 4.92
N PHE A 28 26.80 0.57 4.10
CA PHE A 28 28.12 -0.05 3.97
C PHE A 28 29.17 0.84 3.30
N ILE A 29 28.75 1.78 2.45
CA ILE A 29 29.65 2.64 1.67
C ILE A 29 30.02 3.92 2.44
N VAL A 30 29.04 4.55 3.09
CA VAL A 30 29.17 5.89 3.68
C VAL A 30 29.46 5.83 5.18
N TYR A 31 29.06 4.75 5.87
CA TYR A 31 29.36 4.56 7.29
C TYR A 31 30.86 4.64 7.64
N PRO A 32 31.82 4.16 6.82
CA PRO A 32 33.25 4.35 7.13
C PRO A 32 33.71 5.82 7.15
N GLN A 33 32.87 6.78 6.74
CA GLN A 33 33.19 8.21 6.61
C GLN A 33 34.44 8.51 5.77
N THR A 34 34.81 7.61 4.85
CA THR A 34 36.00 7.76 4.00
C THR A 34 35.81 8.79 2.88
N TYR A 35 34.57 9.10 2.51
CA TYR A 35 34.24 9.97 1.38
C TYR A 35 33.99 11.42 1.80
N TYR A 36 33.29 11.64 2.92
CA TYR A 36 33.04 12.95 3.49
C TYR A 36 32.61 12.79 4.95
N LYS A 37 32.82 13.84 5.73
CA LYS A 37 32.25 14.02 7.06
C LYS A 37 31.33 15.23 7.03
N PRO A 38 30.12 15.12 7.59
CA PRO A 38 29.15 16.20 7.51
C PRO A 38 29.46 17.30 8.52
N GLY A 39 29.53 18.55 8.04
CA GLY A 39 29.71 19.73 8.88
C GLY A 39 31.15 20.02 9.28
N GLU A 40 32.14 19.49 8.55
CA GLU A 40 33.55 19.91 8.72
C GLU A 40 33.78 21.30 8.09
N GLU A 41 33.09 21.59 6.98
CA GLU A 41 33.11 22.91 6.34
C GLU A 41 31.69 23.38 5.97
N LEU A 42 31.46 24.70 6.03
CA LEU A 42 30.19 25.29 5.57
C LEU A 42 30.03 25.03 4.07
N PHE A 43 28.91 24.41 3.67
CA PHE A 43 28.62 23.93 2.30
C PHE A 43 29.42 22.70 1.82
N ASP A 44 29.95 21.88 2.74
CA ASP A 44 30.45 20.56 2.35
C ASP A 44 29.35 19.66 1.76
N PHE A 45 29.76 18.54 1.16
CA PHE A 45 28.83 17.61 0.53
C PHE A 45 27.78 17.08 1.52
N GLY A 46 28.16 16.80 2.77
CA GLY A 46 27.26 16.37 3.82
C GLY A 46 26.24 17.44 4.15
N TYR A 47 26.66 18.68 4.40
CA TYR A 47 25.83 19.83 4.72
C TYR A 47 24.77 20.07 3.63
N ASN A 48 25.18 20.05 2.35
CA ASN A 48 24.26 20.26 1.23
C ASN A 48 23.19 19.17 1.14
N LEU A 49 23.52 17.91 1.44
CA LEU A 49 22.51 16.84 1.54
C LEU A 49 21.49 17.14 2.64
N GLY A 50 21.95 17.65 3.78
CA GLY A 50 21.10 18.07 4.89
C GLY A 50 20.16 19.22 4.50
N LEU A 51 20.70 20.23 3.81
CA LEU A 51 19.93 21.38 3.32
C LEU A 51 18.88 20.96 2.28
N ILE A 52 19.26 20.12 1.31
CA ILE A 52 18.34 19.58 0.30
C ILE A 52 17.24 18.77 0.98
N GLY A 53 17.61 17.81 1.84
CA GLY A 53 16.65 16.99 2.57
C GLY A 53 15.71 17.82 3.45
N GLY A 54 16.23 18.76 4.22
CA GLY A 54 15.46 19.70 5.03
C GLY A 54 14.50 20.56 4.20
N THR A 55 14.95 21.05 3.04
CA THR A 55 14.11 21.81 2.10
C THR A 55 12.97 20.93 1.57
N MET A 56 13.24 19.67 1.20
CA MET A 56 12.19 18.73 0.79
C MET A 56 11.18 18.48 1.93
N MET A 57 11.67 18.35 3.17
CA MET A 57 10.84 18.20 4.37
C MET A 57 9.99 19.43 4.69
N LEU A 58 10.44 20.63 4.33
CA LEU A 58 9.64 21.86 4.44
C LEU A 58 8.60 21.94 3.32
N LEU A 59 9.01 21.68 2.08
CA LEU A 59 8.13 21.74 0.91
C LEU A 59 6.95 20.75 1.01
N LEU A 60 7.16 19.56 1.59
CA LEU A 60 6.04 18.61 1.75
C LEU A 60 4.96 19.12 2.72
N LEU A 61 5.26 20.06 3.63
CA LEU A 61 4.27 20.68 4.53
C LEU A 61 3.36 21.66 3.78
N LEU A 62 3.69 22.04 2.55
CA LEU A 62 2.79 22.83 1.69
C LEU A 62 1.51 22.07 1.35
N TYR A 63 1.54 20.74 1.27
CA TYR A 63 0.34 19.94 1.01
C TYR A 63 -0.74 20.11 2.09
N PRO A 64 -0.49 19.82 3.40
CA PRO A 64 -1.49 20.03 4.43
C PRO A 64 -1.85 21.50 4.62
N LEU A 65 -0.91 22.43 4.37
CA LEU A 65 -1.18 23.87 4.43
C LEU A 65 -2.16 24.30 3.33
N ARG A 66 -1.93 23.86 2.10
CA ARG A 66 -2.83 24.10 0.95
C ARG A 66 -4.26 23.62 1.21
N LYS A 67 -4.42 22.49 1.92
CA LYS A 67 -5.75 21.97 2.27
C LYS A 67 -6.49 22.84 3.30
N ARG A 68 -5.80 23.71 4.02
CA ARG A 68 -6.37 24.58 5.07
C ARG A 68 -6.44 26.05 4.68
N TRP A 69 -5.64 26.47 3.69
CA TRP A 69 -5.56 27.86 3.25
C TRP A 69 -6.30 28.04 1.92
N THR A 70 -7.40 28.78 1.98
CA THR A 70 -8.29 29.07 0.84
C THR A 70 -7.56 29.74 -0.34
N PHE A 71 -6.53 30.55 -0.07
CA PHE A 71 -5.72 31.20 -1.11
C PHE A 71 -4.94 30.20 -2.00
N LEU A 72 -4.58 29.04 -1.45
CA LEU A 72 -3.81 28.01 -2.15
C LEU A 72 -4.71 26.92 -2.77
N GLU A 73 -6.04 27.01 -2.62
CA GLU A 73 -6.98 25.99 -3.11
C GLU A 73 -6.92 25.85 -4.63
N ASN A 74 -6.74 26.95 -5.37
CA ASN A 74 -6.67 26.95 -6.84
C ASN A 74 -5.28 26.57 -7.40
N PHE A 75 -4.29 26.35 -6.54
CA PHE A 75 -2.93 26.07 -6.99
C PHE A 75 -2.75 24.57 -7.31
N GLY A 76 -3.03 24.18 -8.56
CA GLY A 76 -2.79 22.84 -9.12
C GLY A 76 -3.74 21.73 -8.65
N PHE A 77 -3.65 20.53 -9.23
CA PHE A 77 -4.55 19.42 -8.92
C PHE A 77 -4.21 18.71 -7.60
N LEU A 78 -5.20 18.48 -6.73
CA LEU A 78 -5.00 17.85 -5.42
C LEU A 78 -4.28 16.48 -5.46
N PRO A 79 -4.58 15.56 -6.40
CA PRO A 79 -3.87 14.29 -6.51
C PRO A 79 -2.38 14.44 -6.79
N VAL A 80 -1.97 15.48 -7.52
CA VAL A 80 -0.57 15.75 -7.85
C VAL A 80 0.20 16.20 -6.61
N TRP A 81 -0.41 17.08 -5.81
CA TRP A 81 0.18 17.51 -4.52
C TRP A 81 0.33 16.36 -3.55
N PHE A 82 -0.67 15.48 -3.46
CA PHE A 82 -0.58 14.29 -2.63
C PHE A 82 0.55 13.36 -3.09
N LYS A 83 0.68 13.14 -4.42
CA LYS A 83 1.80 12.37 -4.99
C LYS A 83 3.16 12.99 -4.62
N TRP A 84 3.34 14.29 -4.79
CA TRP A 84 4.59 14.98 -4.42
C TRP A 84 4.89 14.95 -2.93
N HIS A 85 3.88 15.13 -2.07
CA HIS A 85 4.04 15.01 -0.63
C HIS A 85 4.61 13.63 -0.24
N MET A 86 4.12 12.54 -0.85
CA MET A 86 4.64 11.20 -0.62
C MET A 86 6.07 11.01 -1.15
N VAL A 87 6.37 11.51 -2.35
CA VAL A 87 7.73 11.42 -2.93
C VAL A 87 8.74 12.16 -2.07
N LEU A 88 8.44 13.42 -1.70
CA LEU A 88 9.29 14.24 -0.83
C LEU A 88 9.41 13.63 0.58
N GLY A 89 8.33 13.03 1.09
CA GLY A 89 8.32 12.33 2.38
C GLY A 89 9.18 11.06 2.41
N ILE A 90 9.66 10.56 1.27
CA ILE A 90 10.58 9.41 1.19
C ILE A 90 11.99 9.88 0.82
N LEU A 91 12.11 10.78 -0.16
CA LEU A 91 13.40 11.30 -0.58
C LEU A 91 14.03 12.24 0.46
N GLY A 92 13.25 13.11 1.11
CA GLY A 92 13.76 13.97 2.19
C GLY A 92 14.51 13.17 3.27
N PRO A 93 13.90 12.11 3.84
CA PRO A 93 14.58 11.20 4.75
C PRO A 93 15.80 10.51 4.17
N LEU A 94 15.76 10.09 2.90
CA LEU A 94 16.93 9.52 2.23
C LEU A 94 18.12 10.49 2.27
N PHE A 95 17.93 11.74 1.82
CA PHE A 95 18.97 12.76 1.85
C PHE A 95 19.49 13.05 3.27
N ILE A 96 18.60 13.08 4.27
CA ILE A 96 18.97 13.33 5.68
C ILE A 96 19.76 12.15 6.29
N ILE A 97 19.47 10.90 5.90
CA ILE A 97 20.27 9.73 6.31
C ILE A 97 21.70 9.82 5.76
N PHE A 98 21.84 10.19 4.48
CA PHE A 98 23.16 10.38 3.88
C PHE A 98 23.89 11.60 4.46
N HIS A 99 23.17 12.67 4.78
CA HIS A 99 23.72 13.82 5.51
C HIS A 99 24.34 13.38 6.83
N SER A 100 23.68 12.52 7.62
CA SER A 100 24.23 12.08 8.91
C SER A 100 25.36 11.05 8.77
N THR A 101 25.67 10.57 7.57
CA THR A 101 26.60 9.45 7.34
C THR A 101 26.30 8.23 8.22
N TYR A 102 25.02 8.02 8.55
CA TYR A 102 24.55 6.97 9.46
C TYR A 102 25.06 7.07 10.91
N HIS A 103 25.70 8.18 11.29
CA HIS A 103 26.20 8.44 12.63
C HIS A 103 25.14 9.17 13.46
N VAL A 104 24.18 8.40 13.95
CA VAL A 104 23.11 8.88 14.82
C VAL A 104 23.10 8.01 16.07
N TYR A 105 22.75 8.58 17.23
CA TYR A 105 22.65 7.81 18.46
C TYR A 105 21.60 6.71 18.34
N ILE A 106 22.05 5.44 18.37
CA ILE A 106 21.22 4.23 18.39
C ILE A 106 21.67 3.41 19.61
N PRO A 107 20.83 3.24 20.66
CA PRO A 107 21.26 2.73 21.96
C PRO A 107 22.06 1.41 21.94
N PHE A 108 21.77 0.51 21.01
CA PHE A 108 22.38 -0.82 20.92
C PHE A 108 23.33 -1.02 19.75
N ILE A 109 23.47 -0.04 18.85
CA ILE A 109 24.23 -0.18 17.59
C ILE A 109 25.29 0.92 17.46
N HIS A 110 24.90 2.17 17.72
CA HIS A 110 25.77 3.36 17.63
C HIS A 110 25.56 4.24 18.86
N PRO A 111 26.13 3.88 20.03
CA PRO A 111 25.94 4.65 21.26
C PRO A 111 26.68 6.00 21.23
N THR A 112 27.51 6.24 20.22
CA THR A 112 28.23 7.49 19.98
C THR A 112 27.47 8.34 18.97
N GLY A 113 26.74 9.36 19.43
CA GLY A 113 26.02 10.27 18.55
C GLY A 113 25.24 11.33 19.33
N SER A 114 24.81 12.38 18.64
CA SER A 114 23.96 13.41 19.24
C SER A 114 22.54 12.88 19.47
N ILE A 115 22.09 12.91 20.72
CA ILE A 115 20.71 12.54 21.09
C ILE A 115 19.70 13.43 20.34
N ASN A 116 20.01 14.71 20.17
CA ASN A 116 19.17 15.64 19.43
C ASN A 116 18.98 15.21 17.97
N ALA A 117 20.08 14.90 17.28
CA ALA A 117 20.03 14.39 15.90
C ALA A 117 19.26 13.06 15.82
N ALA A 118 19.37 12.21 16.84
CA ALA A 118 18.62 10.96 16.91
C ALA A 118 17.11 11.17 17.06
N VAL A 119 16.67 12.05 17.95
CA VAL A 119 15.25 12.37 18.11
C VAL A 119 14.66 12.89 16.79
N ALA A 120 15.35 13.83 16.13
CA ALA A 120 14.92 14.35 14.83
C ALA A 120 14.86 13.25 13.76
N MET A 121 15.88 12.40 13.66
CA MET A 121 15.94 11.27 12.73
C MET A 121 14.79 10.29 12.98
N TYR A 122 14.55 9.86 14.23
CA TYR A 122 13.48 8.93 14.55
C TYR A 122 12.10 9.50 14.27
N CYS A 123 11.85 10.76 14.64
CA CYS A 123 10.57 11.40 14.34
C CYS A 123 10.32 11.46 12.82
N MET A 124 11.34 11.85 12.05
CA MET A 124 11.27 11.86 10.59
C MET A 124 10.99 10.48 10.01
N LEU A 125 11.69 9.44 10.44
CA LEU A 125 11.50 8.07 9.95
C LEU A 125 10.13 7.51 10.34
N LEU A 126 9.65 7.80 11.55
CA LEU A 126 8.30 7.41 11.99
C LEU A 126 7.21 8.09 11.17
N VAL A 127 7.36 9.39 10.86
CA VAL A 127 6.43 10.12 9.99
C VAL A 127 6.46 9.56 8.57
N SER A 128 7.65 9.40 7.97
CA SER A 128 7.80 8.86 6.61
C SER A 128 7.24 7.44 6.48
N GLY A 129 7.60 6.56 7.43
CA GLY A 129 7.11 5.19 7.50
C GLY A 129 5.61 5.13 7.67
N SER A 130 5.06 5.86 8.67
CA SER A 130 3.61 5.91 8.86
C SER A 130 2.88 6.52 7.66
N GLY A 131 3.43 7.52 6.98
CA GLY A 131 2.88 8.10 5.75
C GLY A 131 2.77 7.07 4.61
N THR A 132 3.79 6.22 4.47
CA THR A 132 3.78 5.10 3.51
C THR A 132 2.65 4.11 3.79
N PHE A 133 2.40 3.77 5.07
CA PHE A 133 1.22 2.98 5.48
C PHE A 133 -0.10 3.71 5.22
N GLY A 134 -0.14 5.04 5.40
CA GLY A 134 -1.31 5.86 5.08
C GLY A 134 -1.76 5.72 3.63
N ARG A 135 -0.82 5.67 2.69
CA ARG A 135 -1.10 5.41 1.27
C ARG A 135 -1.75 4.05 1.06
N PHE A 136 -1.27 3.00 1.74
CA PHE A 136 -1.86 1.66 1.64
C PHE A 136 -3.35 1.70 2.03
N PHE A 137 -3.67 2.32 3.16
CA PHE A 137 -5.07 2.50 3.57
C PHE A 137 -5.86 3.36 2.57
N TYR A 138 -5.30 4.48 2.10
CA TYR A 138 -5.93 5.36 1.13
C TYR A 138 -6.35 4.62 -0.16
N THR A 139 -5.46 3.79 -0.73
CA THR A 139 -5.79 2.99 -1.92
C THR A 139 -6.92 2.00 -1.66
N LYS A 140 -7.08 1.55 -0.41
CA LYS A 140 -8.12 0.63 0.06
C LYS A 140 -9.40 1.32 0.49
N ILE A 141 -9.49 2.65 0.50
CA ILE A 141 -10.75 3.38 0.80
C ILE A 141 -11.20 4.30 -0.34
N HIS A 142 -10.31 4.68 -1.26
CA HIS A 142 -10.63 5.68 -2.28
C HIS A 142 -11.77 5.22 -3.21
N HIS A 143 -11.88 3.92 -3.48
CA HIS A 143 -13.08 3.37 -4.10
C HIS A 143 -14.13 3.19 -3.00
N GLY A 144 -15.04 4.16 -2.90
CA GLY A 144 -16.09 4.19 -1.87
C GLY A 144 -16.95 2.93 -1.85
N LEU A 145 -17.66 2.71 -0.75
CA LEU A 145 -18.46 1.51 -0.51
C LEU A 145 -19.46 1.21 -1.64
N TYR A 146 -20.21 2.22 -2.09
CA TYR A 146 -21.18 2.08 -3.19
C TYR A 146 -20.54 1.60 -4.50
N GLY A 147 -19.34 2.09 -4.84
CA GLY A 147 -18.62 1.62 -6.03
C GLY A 147 -18.22 0.15 -5.92
N ARG A 148 -17.83 -0.30 -4.72
CA ARG A 148 -17.51 -1.71 -4.47
C ARG A 148 -18.73 -2.60 -4.52
N GLN A 149 -19.83 -2.18 -3.90
CA GLN A 149 -21.10 -2.91 -3.96
C GLN A 149 -21.62 -2.99 -5.40
N ALA A 150 -21.50 -1.90 -6.17
CA ALA A 150 -21.82 -1.90 -7.60
C ALA A 150 -20.94 -2.91 -8.36
N THR A 151 -19.64 -2.95 -8.10
CA THR A 151 -18.72 -3.92 -8.72
C THR A 151 -19.09 -5.37 -8.37
N VAL A 152 -19.46 -5.64 -7.12
CA VAL A 152 -19.91 -6.98 -6.69
C VAL A 152 -21.20 -7.37 -7.41
N ASN A 153 -22.17 -6.46 -7.49
CA ASN A 153 -23.45 -6.70 -8.14
C ASN A 153 -23.30 -6.87 -9.66
N GLU A 154 -22.42 -6.09 -10.29
CA GLU A 154 -22.11 -6.21 -11.72
C GLU A 154 -21.46 -7.56 -12.03
N LEU A 155 -20.45 -7.97 -11.26
CA LEU A 155 -19.81 -9.28 -11.42
C LEU A 155 -20.79 -10.43 -11.16
N HIS A 156 -21.68 -10.30 -10.17
CA HIS A 156 -22.73 -11.29 -9.92
C HIS A 156 -23.70 -11.41 -11.10
N ALA A 157 -24.22 -10.27 -11.59
CA ALA A 157 -25.14 -10.24 -12.71
C ALA A 157 -24.50 -10.78 -14.00
N GLU A 158 -23.23 -10.48 -14.25
CA GLU A 158 -22.49 -11.04 -15.39
C GLU A 158 -22.39 -12.57 -15.31
N MET A 159 -22.19 -13.11 -14.09
CA MET A 159 -22.15 -14.55 -13.86
C MET A 159 -23.52 -15.23 -14.07
N GLU A 160 -24.63 -14.53 -13.78
CA GLU A 160 -25.99 -15.04 -14.04
C GLU A 160 -26.43 -14.93 -15.51
N GLN A 161 -25.99 -13.87 -16.21
CA GLN A 161 -26.42 -13.57 -17.59
C GLN A 161 -25.57 -14.27 -18.66
N THR A 162 -24.30 -14.56 -18.38
CA THR A 162 -23.43 -15.23 -19.35
C THR A 162 -23.85 -16.69 -19.48
N GLY A 163 -24.38 -17.08 -20.65
CA GLY A 163 -24.83 -18.45 -20.92
C GLY A 163 -23.79 -19.52 -20.60
N ASP A 164 -22.51 -19.24 -20.87
CA ASP A 164 -21.39 -20.11 -20.55
C ASP A 164 -21.21 -20.28 -19.02
N ILE A 165 -21.35 -19.22 -18.23
CA ILE A 165 -21.20 -19.29 -16.76
C ILE A 165 -22.42 -19.95 -16.12
N LYS A 166 -23.62 -19.69 -16.64
CA LYS A 166 -24.82 -20.42 -16.24
C LYS A 166 -24.66 -21.93 -16.50
N SER A 167 -24.04 -22.28 -17.62
CA SER A 167 -23.63 -23.65 -17.93
C SER A 167 -22.62 -24.17 -16.90
N MET A 168 -21.57 -23.40 -16.58
CA MET A 168 -20.60 -23.72 -15.54
C MET A 168 -21.26 -24.01 -14.18
N PHE A 169 -22.17 -23.16 -13.72
CA PHE A 169 -22.90 -23.36 -12.47
C PHE A 169 -23.83 -24.58 -12.52
N SER A 170 -24.45 -24.85 -13.66
CA SER A 170 -25.25 -26.07 -13.84
C SER A 170 -24.40 -27.35 -13.72
N PHE A 171 -23.13 -27.31 -14.16
CA PHE A 171 -22.21 -28.45 -14.06
C PHE A 171 -21.48 -28.52 -12.72
N ALA A 172 -21.32 -27.40 -12.02
CA ALA A 172 -20.60 -27.30 -10.75
C ALA A 172 -21.39 -26.46 -9.71
N PRO A 173 -22.57 -26.93 -9.27
CA PRO A 173 -23.43 -26.17 -8.34
C PRO A 173 -22.77 -25.91 -6.98
N HIS A 174 -21.83 -26.78 -6.58
CA HIS A 174 -21.06 -26.59 -5.35
C HIS A 174 -20.15 -25.35 -5.39
N ILE A 175 -19.70 -24.91 -6.57
CA ILE A 175 -18.88 -23.69 -6.72
C ILE A 175 -19.75 -22.47 -6.49
N GLU A 176 -20.94 -22.43 -7.10
CA GLU A 176 -21.93 -21.38 -6.89
C GLU A 176 -22.29 -21.25 -5.40
N GLN A 177 -22.58 -22.38 -4.75
CA GLN A 177 -22.89 -22.40 -3.31
C GLN A 177 -21.72 -21.90 -2.44
N GLN A 178 -20.48 -22.21 -2.80
CA GLN A 178 -19.30 -21.68 -2.09
C GLN A 178 -19.10 -20.18 -2.30
N LEU A 179 -19.44 -19.65 -3.47
CA LEU A 179 -19.39 -18.21 -3.74
C LEU A 179 -20.49 -17.46 -2.98
N GLN A 180 -21.72 -17.98 -2.98
CA GLN A 180 -22.85 -17.40 -2.23
C GLN A 180 -22.60 -17.47 -0.71
N SER A 181 -22.17 -18.61 -0.17
CA SER A 181 -21.84 -18.71 1.25
C SER A 181 -20.70 -17.78 1.69
N PHE A 182 -19.71 -17.55 0.82
CA PHE A 182 -18.68 -16.54 1.06
C PHE A 182 -19.26 -15.12 1.05
N HIS A 183 -20.17 -14.81 0.13
CA HIS A 183 -20.88 -13.53 0.08
C HIS A 183 -21.69 -13.26 1.36
N ASP A 184 -22.50 -14.23 1.79
CA ASP A 184 -23.35 -14.10 2.98
C ASP A 184 -22.51 -13.91 4.26
N GLU A 185 -21.42 -14.67 4.40
CA GLU A 185 -20.49 -14.50 5.51
C GLU A 185 -19.79 -13.12 5.47
N ALA A 186 -19.47 -12.63 4.28
CA ALA A 186 -18.85 -11.33 4.09
C ALA A 186 -19.83 -10.18 4.41
N GLU A 187 -21.11 -10.30 4.04
CA GLU A 187 -22.15 -9.35 4.39
C GLU A 187 -22.41 -9.35 5.91
N LYS A 188 -22.46 -10.53 6.53
CA LYS A 188 -22.58 -10.66 7.98
C LYS A 188 -21.41 -9.99 8.70
N TYR A 189 -20.17 -10.22 8.23
CA TYR A 189 -18.99 -9.53 8.75
C TYR A 189 -19.08 -8.01 8.63
N ALA A 190 -19.57 -7.50 7.49
CA ALA A 190 -19.72 -6.06 7.26
C ALA A 190 -20.75 -5.42 8.23
N LYS A 191 -21.85 -6.12 8.53
CA LYS A 191 -22.89 -5.67 9.47
C LYS A 191 -22.45 -5.77 10.93
N GLU A 192 -21.71 -6.82 11.28
CA GLU A 192 -21.24 -7.05 12.65
C GLU A 192 -19.92 -6.28 12.89
N THR A 193 -20.05 -4.95 13.00
CA THR A 193 -18.99 -3.93 13.19
C THR A 193 -18.16 -4.04 14.48
N GLY A 194 -18.05 -5.22 15.08
CA GLY A 194 -17.34 -5.49 16.35
C GLY A 194 -16.28 -6.59 16.29
N TYR A 195 -16.15 -7.36 15.20
CA TYR A 195 -15.17 -8.44 15.18
C TYR A 195 -13.74 -7.91 14.96
N GLY A 196 -12.89 -8.18 15.95
CA GLY A 196 -11.49 -7.76 15.98
C GLY A 196 -10.64 -8.35 14.84
N PHE A 197 -9.39 -7.92 14.80
CA PHE A 197 -8.36 -8.25 13.78
C PHE A 197 -8.35 -9.72 13.29
N ILE A 198 -8.71 -10.67 14.15
CA ILE A 198 -8.84 -12.10 13.83
C ILE A 198 -9.86 -12.36 12.72
N SER A 199 -11.01 -11.70 12.75
CA SER A 199 -12.07 -11.86 11.73
C SER A 199 -11.67 -11.23 10.40
N PHE A 200 -11.00 -10.08 10.43
CA PHE A 200 -10.40 -9.44 9.26
C PHE A 200 -9.38 -10.37 8.60
N ALA A 201 -8.47 -10.95 9.40
CA ALA A 201 -7.47 -11.90 8.92
C ALA A 201 -8.12 -13.19 8.40
N LYS A 202 -9.12 -13.74 9.11
CA LYS A 202 -9.88 -14.92 8.68
C LYS A 202 -10.59 -14.70 7.35
N MET A 203 -11.21 -13.54 7.14
CA MET A 203 -11.88 -13.18 5.89
C MET A 203 -10.87 -13.06 4.74
N GLY A 204 -9.73 -12.40 4.99
CA GLY A 204 -8.64 -12.29 4.03
C GLY A 204 -8.06 -13.67 3.65
N PHE A 205 -7.83 -14.52 4.64
CA PHE A 205 -7.32 -15.87 4.45
C PHE A 205 -8.32 -16.77 3.70
N LYS A 206 -9.61 -16.74 4.07
CA LYS A 206 -10.66 -17.50 3.39
C LYS A 206 -10.79 -17.10 1.92
N SER A 207 -10.76 -15.81 1.62
CA SER A 207 -10.74 -15.31 0.24
C SER A 207 -9.51 -15.81 -0.54
N ALA A 208 -8.32 -15.84 0.09
CA ALA A 208 -7.09 -16.33 -0.53
C ALA A 208 -7.07 -17.86 -0.74
N VAL A 209 -7.69 -18.62 0.16
CA VAL A 209 -7.84 -20.08 0.02
C VAL A 209 -8.86 -20.39 -1.08
N LEU A 210 -10.04 -19.75 -1.05
CA LEU A 210 -11.09 -19.96 -2.05
C LEU A 210 -10.65 -19.54 -3.46
N SER A 211 -9.88 -18.45 -3.58
CA SER A 211 -9.37 -18.00 -4.88
C SER A 211 -8.34 -18.93 -5.51
N ARG A 212 -7.76 -19.85 -4.72
CA ARG A 212 -6.88 -20.92 -5.22
C ARG A 212 -7.62 -22.24 -5.40
N ARG A 213 -8.51 -22.57 -4.46
CA ARG A 213 -9.23 -23.84 -4.40
C ARG A 213 -10.34 -23.91 -5.44
N LEU A 214 -11.21 -22.90 -5.53
CA LEU A 214 -12.37 -22.95 -6.45
C LEU A 214 -11.96 -23.08 -7.92
N PRO A 215 -10.94 -22.37 -8.43
CA PRO A 215 -10.46 -22.62 -9.78
C PRO A 215 -9.83 -24.02 -9.94
N ALA A 216 -9.14 -24.55 -8.93
CA ALA A 216 -8.58 -25.90 -9.03
C ALA A 216 -9.68 -26.97 -9.11
N ASP A 217 -10.71 -26.84 -8.27
CA ASP A 217 -11.88 -27.71 -8.26
C ASP A 217 -12.65 -27.61 -9.60
N LEU A 218 -12.81 -26.39 -10.14
CA LEU A 218 -13.39 -26.15 -11.46
C LEU A 218 -12.59 -26.84 -12.58
N HIS A 219 -11.26 -26.71 -12.57
CA HIS A 219 -10.39 -27.33 -13.58
C HIS A 219 -10.55 -28.85 -13.58
N GLN A 220 -10.64 -29.46 -12.40
CA GLN A 220 -10.82 -30.90 -12.26
C GLN A 220 -12.16 -31.36 -12.83
N VAL A 221 -13.25 -30.64 -12.54
CA VAL A 221 -14.59 -30.95 -13.08
C VAL A 221 -14.63 -30.79 -14.60
N MET A 222 -14.06 -29.71 -15.13
CA MET A 222 -14.00 -29.46 -16.57
C MET A 222 -13.16 -30.54 -17.29
N ARG A 223 -12.01 -30.94 -16.73
CA ARG A 223 -11.19 -32.03 -17.29
C ARG A 223 -11.89 -33.38 -17.25
N ALA A 224 -12.58 -33.71 -16.17
CA ALA A 224 -13.33 -34.97 -16.06
C ALA A 224 -14.38 -35.09 -17.17
N GLN A 225 -15.12 -34.01 -17.44
CA GLN A 225 -16.06 -33.97 -18.56
C GLN A 225 -15.39 -34.02 -19.93
N GLY A 226 -14.26 -33.32 -20.12
CA GLY A 226 -13.50 -33.36 -21.37
C GLY A 226 -12.97 -34.77 -21.68
N ALA A 227 -12.57 -35.52 -20.65
CA ALA A 227 -12.15 -36.91 -20.76
C ALA A 227 -13.33 -37.85 -21.08
N GLU A 228 -14.47 -37.66 -20.41
CA GLU A 228 -15.70 -38.43 -20.67
C GLU A 228 -16.23 -38.23 -22.09
N LYS A 229 -16.13 -37.01 -22.62
CA LYS A 229 -16.58 -36.67 -23.99
C LYS A 229 -15.52 -36.88 -25.07
N HIS A 230 -14.36 -37.47 -24.72
CA HIS A 230 -13.25 -37.73 -25.65
C HIS A 230 -12.86 -36.53 -26.53
N PHE A 231 -12.65 -35.37 -25.91
CA PHE A 231 -12.30 -34.15 -26.64
C PHE A 231 -11.00 -34.29 -27.44
N ASN A 232 -10.99 -33.73 -28.65
CA ASN A 232 -9.79 -33.63 -29.46
C ASN A 232 -8.86 -32.51 -28.93
N ALA A 233 -7.66 -32.39 -29.52
CA ALA A 233 -6.65 -31.43 -29.07
C ALA A 233 -7.12 -29.97 -29.15
N ASP A 234 -7.95 -29.62 -30.13
CA ASP A 234 -8.46 -28.25 -30.31
C ASP A 234 -9.61 -27.93 -29.35
N GLN A 235 -10.49 -28.90 -29.07
CA GLN A 235 -11.54 -28.80 -28.05
C GLN A 235 -10.96 -28.67 -26.65
N SER A 236 -9.87 -29.38 -26.36
CA SER A 236 -9.15 -29.26 -25.09
C SER A 236 -8.51 -27.88 -24.91
N LYS A 237 -7.97 -27.28 -25.98
CA LYS A 237 -7.48 -25.88 -25.95
C LYS A 237 -8.60 -24.87 -25.73
N GLY A 238 -9.75 -25.08 -26.37
CA GLY A 238 -10.94 -24.24 -26.16
C GLY A 238 -11.43 -24.28 -24.70
N LEU A 239 -11.44 -25.48 -24.11
CA LEU A 239 -11.81 -25.69 -22.71
C LEU A 239 -10.85 -25.01 -21.74
N GLU A 240 -9.54 -25.07 -22.00
CA GLU A 240 -8.54 -24.40 -21.16
C GLU A 240 -8.68 -22.87 -21.22
N LYS A 241 -8.96 -22.30 -22.40
CA LYS A 241 -9.22 -20.86 -22.53
C LYS A 241 -10.47 -20.44 -21.75
N LEU A 242 -11.53 -21.23 -21.84
CA LEU A 242 -12.77 -20.99 -21.10
C LEU A 242 -12.53 -21.09 -19.58
N PHE A 243 -11.70 -22.03 -19.15
CA PHE A 243 -11.28 -22.16 -17.76
C PHE A 243 -10.55 -20.91 -17.25
N ASP A 244 -9.61 -20.36 -18.03
CA ASP A 244 -8.89 -19.15 -17.65
C ASP A 244 -9.84 -17.95 -17.48
N GLU A 245 -10.85 -17.82 -18.35
CA GLU A 245 -11.88 -16.79 -18.25
C GLU A 245 -12.72 -16.95 -16.97
N TYR A 246 -13.17 -18.17 -16.65
CA TYR A 246 -13.93 -18.42 -15.40
C TYR A 246 -13.11 -18.21 -14.15
N LYS A 247 -11.85 -18.65 -14.17
CA LYS A 247 -10.90 -18.41 -13.08
C LYS A 247 -10.75 -16.92 -12.82
N GLU A 248 -10.56 -16.10 -13.86
CA GLU A 248 -10.46 -14.64 -13.69
C GLU A 248 -11.71 -14.06 -13.02
N LYS A 249 -12.91 -14.46 -13.48
CA LYS A 249 -14.19 -13.99 -12.91
C LYS A 249 -14.41 -14.42 -11.46
N ILE A 250 -14.17 -15.69 -11.13
CA ILE A 250 -14.27 -16.22 -9.75
C ILE A 250 -13.31 -15.45 -8.82
N THR A 251 -12.07 -15.26 -9.27
CA THR A 251 -11.04 -14.55 -8.49
C THR A 251 -11.42 -13.08 -8.29
N ALA A 252 -11.93 -12.43 -9.34
CA ALA A 252 -12.40 -11.05 -9.29
C ALA A 252 -13.59 -10.88 -8.34
N TYR A 253 -14.58 -11.76 -8.41
CA TYR A 253 -15.75 -11.75 -7.53
C TYR A 253 -15.37 -11.92 -6.05
N LEU A 254 -14.56 -12.95 -5.73
CA LEU A 254 -14.08 -13.17 -4.36
C LEU A 254 -13.30 -11.97 -3.80
N HIS A 255 -12.48 -11.33 -4.63
CA HIS A 255 -11.75 -10.13 -4.23
C HIS A 255 -12.68 -8.92 -4.06
N ALA A 256 -13.66 -8.74 -4.93
CA ALA A 256 -14.63 -7.65 -4.84
C ALA A 256 -15.49 -7.77 -3.57
N VAL A 257 -15.99 -8.97 -3.27
CA VAL A 257 -16.77 -9.26 -2.05
C VAL A 257 -15.93 -9.01 -0.80
N ARG A 258 -14.69 -9.51 -0.75
CA ARG A 258 -13.77 -9.26 0.37
C ARG A 258 -13.52 -7.76 0.56
N ASP A 259 -13.19 -7.06 -0.53
CA ASP A 259 -12.85 -5.65 -0.48
C ASP A 259 -14.07 -4.80 -0.08
N ALA A 260 -15.29 -5.18 -0.48
CA ALA A 260 -16.53 -4.55 -0.02
C ALA A 260 -16.75 -4.77 1.48
N ALA A 261 -16.61 -6.00 1.96
CA ALA A 261 -16.83 -6.35 3.37
C ALA A 261 -15.79 -5.74 4.32
N GLN A 262 -14.52 -5.64 3.89
CA GLN A 262 -13.44 -5.05 4.69
C GLN A 262 -13.37 -3.51 4.61
N PHE A 263 -14.24 -2.86 3.82
CA PHE A 263 -14.19 -1.42 3.59
C PHE A 263 -14.22 -0.60 4.89
N HIS A 264 -15.19 -0.85 5.78
CA HIS A 264 -15.32 -0.11 7.03
C HIS A 264 -14.14 -0.33 7.98
N THR A 265 -13.51 -1.51 7.94
CA THR A 265 -12.27 -1.77 8.70
C THR A 265 -11.13 -0.90 8.19
N TYR A 266 -10.95 -0.79 6.87
CA TYR A 266 -9.95 0.10 6.28
C TYR A 266 -10.25 1.58 6.54
N GLU A 267 -11.51 1.99 6.56
CA GLU A 267 -11.94 3.35 6.93
C GLU A 267 -11.58 3.71 8.38
N ARG A 268 -11.81 2.78 9.32
CA ARG A 268 -11.40 2.94 10.72
C ARG A 268 -9.88 3.01 10.86
N LEU A 269 -9.15 2.12 10.21
CA LEU A 269 -7.67 2.13 10.21
C LEU A 269 -7.13 3.43 9.63
N PHE A 270 -7.73 3.95 8.56
CA PHE A 270 -7.35 5.24 7.98
C PHE A 270 -7.61 6.40 8.94
N SER A 271 -8.73 6.37 9.66
CA SER A 271 -9.06 7.39 10.67
C SER A 271 -8.06 7.38 11.84
N TRP A 272 -7.75 6.19 12.38
CA TRP A 272 -6.73 6.03 13.42
C TRP A 272 -5.33 6.43 12.95
N TRP A 273 -4.97 6.03 11.72
CA TRP A 273 -3.73 6.47 11.10
C TRP A 273 -3.64 8.00 11.07
N HIS A 274 -4.72 8.69 10.68
CA HIS A 274 -4.71 10.16 10.64
C HIS A 274 -4.50 10.78 12.02
N ILE A 275 -5.17 10.23 13.05
CA ILE A 275 -5.02 10.65 14.46
C ILE A 275 -3.59 10.44 14.95
N PHE A 276 -2.92 9.37 14.54
CA PHE A 276 -1.54 9.07 14.95
C PHE A 276 -0.49 9.85 14.14
N HIS A 277 -0.70 10.00 12.83
CA HIS A 277 0.26 10.61 11.92
C HIS A 277 0.41 12.12 12.16
N ILE A 278 -0.68 12.84 12.44
CA ILE A 278 -0.63 14.30 12.66
C ILE A 278 0.27 14.69 13.85
N PRO A 279 0.12 14.12 15.06
CA PRO A 279 1.01 14.39 16.19
C PRO A 279 2.48 14.11 15.87
N LEU A 280 2.77 13.02 15.15
CA LEU A 280 4.14 12.70 14.74
C LEU A 280 4.74 13.78 13.83
N VAL A 281 3.94 14.36 12.92
CA VAL A 281 4.39 15.47 12.07
C VAL A 281 4.79 16.67 12.94
N PHE A 282 4.00 17.04 13.95
CA PHE A 282 4.36 18.13 14.85
C PHE A 282 5.65 17.84 15.62
N MET A 283 5.80 16.64 16.19
CA MET A 283 7.04 16.24 16.86
C MET A 283 8.25 16.32 15.92
N MET A 284 8.11 15.86 14.68
CA MET A 284 9.16 15.95 13.67
C MET A 284 9.54 17.39 13.36
N VAL A 285 8.56 18.29 13.19
CA VAL A 285 8.83 19.72 12.93
C VAL A 285 9.57 20.36 14.11
N PHE A 286 9.09 20.16 15.34
CA PHE A 286 9.74 20.75 16.52
C PHE A 286 11.16 20.21 16.73
N SER A 287 11.35 18.90 16.60
CA SER A 287 12.68 18.28 16.72
C SER A 287 13.62 18.72 15.61
N ALA A 288 13.15 18.88 14.37
CA ALA A 288 13.95 19.38 13.27
C ALA A 288 14.39 20.84 13.48
N ILE A 289 13.49 21.72 13.94
CA ILE A 289 13.84 23.13 14.25
C ILE A 289 14.89 23.17 15.36
N TYR A 290 14.67 22.40 16.43
CA TYR A 290 15.62 22.33 17.55
C TYR A 290 16.97 21.73 17.12
N HIS A 291 16.98 20.75 16.22
CA HIS A 291 18.20 20.18 15.65
C HIS A 291 19.03 21.23 14.92
N VAL A 292 18.41 21.99 13.99
CA VAL A 292 19.09 23.04 13.24
C VAL A 292 19.59 24.14 14.17
N TYR A 293 18.77 24.58 15.12
CA TYR A 293 19.15 25.60 16.09
C TYR A 293 20.36 25.17 16.93
N ALA A 294 20.32 23.96 17.51
CA ALA A 294 21.38 23.48 18.40
C ALA A 294 22.73 23.32 17.70
N VAL A 295 22.74 23.01 16.40
CA VAL A 295 23.97 22.85 15.60
C VAL A 295 24.58 24.20 15.18
N HIS A 296 23.79 25.28 15.12
CA HIS A 296 24.28 26.61 14.73
C HIS A 296 24.48 27.56 15.92
N ALA A 297 23.86 27.28 17.07
CA ALA A 297 23.96 28.10 18.28
C ALA A 297 25.18 27.76 19.16
N TYR A 298 25.79 26.59 18.96
CA TYR A 298 26.98 26.08 19.65
C TYR A 298 28.07 25.75 18.65
#